data_AF-A0A9Q3EPI5-F1
#
_entry.id   AF-A0A9Q3EPI5-F1
#
_cell.length_a   1.000
_cell.length_b   1.000
_cell.length_c   1.000
_cell.angle_alpha   90.00
_cell.angle_beta   90.00
_cell.angle_gamma   90.00
#
_symmetry.space_group_name_H-M   'P 1'
#
loop_
_entity.id
_entity.type
_entity.pdbx_description
1 polymer ?
#
loop_
_entity_poly.entity_id
_entity_poly.type
_entity_poly.pdbx_seq_one_letter_code
_entity_poly.pdbx_strand_id
1 'polypeptide(L)'
;MVTALLFWKNIIFTCVVPKIIISDRDPNLTSEFWTNLYDILGTKISFSTAYHPQTDGLAERMIQTMENILRGFCAYGMEYKDHKGYTHDWITLLPAVQLAYNTSQHYTTGKTPALVEKG
;
A
#
# COMPACT_ATOMS: atom_id res chain seq x y z
N MET A 1 2.30 2.20 -20.10
CA MET A 1 1.09 3.05 -20.25
C MET A 1 -0.08 2.54 -19.39
N VAL A 2 -0.47 1.25 -19.48
CA VAL A 2 -1.55 0.69 -18.64
C VAL A 2 -1.23 0.75 -17.13
N THR A 3 0.00 0.43 -16.73
CA THR A 3 0.47 0.52 -15.33
C THR A 3 0.40 1.93 -14.77
N ALA A 4 0.85 2.93 -15.55
CA ALA A 4 0.79 4.35 -15.20
C ALA A 4 -0.65 4.81 -14.92
N LEU A 5 -1.60 4.44 -15.80
CA LEU A 5 -3.01 4.77 -15.64
C LEU A 5 -3.64 4.07 -14.44
N LEU A 6 -3.27 2.82 -14.18
CA LEU A 6 -3.75 2.07 -13.02
C LEU A 6 -3.25 2.71 -11.72
N PHE A 7 -1.97 3.09 -11.65
CA PHE A 7 -1.39 3.77 -10.50
C PHE A 7 -2.04 5.13 -10.27
N TRP A 8 -2.22 5.93 -11.33
CA TRP A 8 -2.89 7.22 -11.24
C TRP A 8 -4.31 7.11 -10.68
N LYS A 9 -5.12 6.21 -11.24
CA LYS A 9 -6.53 6.05 -10.85
C LYS A 9 -6.72 5.46 -9.46
N ASN A 10 -5.88 4.51 -9.06
CA ASN A 10 -6.11 3.76 -7.82
C ASN A 10 -5.32 4.33 -6.62
N ILE A 11 -4.16 4.94 -6.86
CA ILE A 11 -3.27 5.40 -5.77
C ILE A 11 -3.30 6.93 -5.68
N ILE A 12 -2.97 7.64 -6.76
CA ILE A 12 -2.82 9.11 -6.72
C ILE A 12 -4.16 9.82 -6.49
N PHE A 13 -5.26 9.33 -7.05
CA PHE A 13 -6.57 9.96 -6.85
C PHE A 13 -7.20 9.62 -5.47
N THR A 14 -6.84 8.46 -4.91
CA THR A 14 -7.43 7.96 -3.66
C THR A 14 -6.64 8.42 -2.42
N CYS A 15 -5.35 8.71 -2.58
CA CYS A 15 -4.45 9.18 -1.53
C CYS A 15 -4.03 10.63 -1.75
N VAL A 16 -3.70 11.35 -0.67
CA VAL A 16 -3.02 12.64 -0.81
C VAL A 16 -1.62 12.41 -1.39
N VAL A 17 -1.23 13.19 -2.40
CA VAL A 17 0.12 13.12 -2.97
C VAL A 17 1.14 13.52 -1.89
N PRO A 18 2.03 12.60 -1.48
CA PRO A 18 2.99 12.89 -0.43
C PRO A 18 4.07 13.85 -0.95
N LYS A 19 4.56 14.73 -0.07
CA LYS A 19 5.69 15.62 -0.40
C LYS A 19 7.03 14.85 -0.45
N ILE A 20 7.14 13.82 0.39
CA ILE A 20 8.35 12.99 0.50
C ILE A 20 7.91 11.53 0.61
N ILE A 21 8.50 10.66 -0.19
CA ILE A 21 8.40 9.21 -0.04
C ILE A 21 9.77 8.69 0.41
N ILE A 22 9.79 7.91 1.48
CA ILE A 22 10.98 7.21 1.93
C ILE A 22 10.79 5.75 1.56
N SER A 23 11.72 5.20 0.79
CA SER A 23 11.67 3.80 0.36
C SER A 23 13.08 3.22 0.28
N ASP A 24 13.18 1.91 0.28
CA ASP A 24 14.37 1.18 -0.13
C ASP A 24 14.79 1.48 -1.58
N ARG A 25 15.96 0.98 -1.98
CA ARG A 25 16.48 1.12 -3.35
C ARG A 25 15.91 0.07 -4.30
N ASP A 26 14.58 -0.11 -4.30
CA ASP A 26 13.92 -0.97 -5.28
C ASP A 26 14.21 -0.45 -6.71
N PRO A 27 14.72 -1.30 -7.63
CA PRO A 27 14.97 -0.93 -9.02
C PRO A 27 13.78 -0.27 -9.73
N ASN A 28 12.56 -0.66 -9.37
CA ASN A 28 11.34 -0.06 -9.89
C ASN A 28 11.27 1.42 -9.48
N LEU A 29 11.49 1.75 -8.21
CA LEU A 29 11.43 3.13 -7.71
C LEU A 29 12.62 3.99 -8.18
N THR A 30 13.75 3.36 -8.53
CA THR A 30 14.90 4.06 -9.14
C THR A 30 14.81 4.19 -10.66
N SER A 31 13.81 3.57 -11.30
CA SER A 31 13.67 3.65 -12.75
C SER A 31 13.31 5.07 -13.21
N GLU A 32 13.66 5.37 -14.46
CA GLU A 32 13.40 6.67 -15.08
C GLU A 32 11.90 7.01 -15.10
N PHE A 33 11.04 6.00 -15.34
CA PHE A 33 9.59 6.19 -15.35
C PHE A 33 9.07 6.70 -13.99
N TRP A 34 9.44 6.02 -12.91
CA TRP A 34 8.94 6.36 -11.57
C TRP A 34 9.54 7.68 -11.08
N THR A 35 10.83 7.90 -11.31
CA THR A 35 11.50 9.17 -10.95
C THR A 35 10.82 10.36 -11.63
N ASN A 36 10.58 10.28 -12.93
CA ASN A 36 9.91 11.35 -13.69
C ASN A 36 8.45 11.56 -13.24
N LEU A 37 7.73 10.48 -12.88
CA LEU A 37 6.36 10.59 -12.38
C LEU A 37 6.31 11.36 -11.06
N TYR A 38 7.20 11.04 -10.11
CA TYR A 38 7.23 11.72 -8.82
C TYR A 38 7.70 13.18 -8.94
N ASP A 39 8.60 13.48 -9.87
CA ASP A 39 8.98 14.87 -10.18
C ASP A 39 7.78 15.70 -10.67
N ILE A 40 6.95 15.14 -11.56
CA ILE A 40 5.71 15.80 -12.03
C ILE A 40 4.71 16.01 -10.89
N LEU A 41 4.64 15.05 -9.96
CA LEU A 41 3.78 15.12 -8.78
C LEU A 41 4.31 16.07 -7.69
N GLY A 42 5.55 16.56 -7.82
CA GLY A 42 6.22 17.37 -6.79
C GLY A 42 6.60 16.56 -5.55
N THR A 43 6.73 15.24 -5.69
CA THR A 43 7.08 14.31 -4.61
C THR A 43 8.58 14.03 -4.64
N LYS A 44 9.27 14.28 -3.52
CA LYS A 44 10.69 13.92 -3.37
C LYS A 44 10.85 12.47 -2.91
N ILE A 45 11.50 11.62 -3.71
CA ILE A 45 11.90 10.28 -3.27
C ILE A 45 13.22 10.38 -2.48
N SER A 46 13.25 9.81 -1.28
CA SER A 46 14.46 9.69 -0.46
C SER A 46 14.74 8.22 -0.17
N PHE A 47 15.86 7.70 -0.66
CA PHE A 47 16.19 6.30 -0.48
C PHE A 47 16.77 6.03 0.91
N SER A 48 16.17 5.09 1.64
CA SER A 48 16.70 4.60 2.92
C SER A 48 18.06 3.94 2.69
N THR A 49 18.98 4.10 3.65
CA THR A 49 20.23 3.35 3.64
C THR A 49 20.05 2.09 4.49
N ALA A 50 20.76 1.02 4.18
CA ALA A 50 20.68 -0.27 4.90
C ALA A 50 20.91 -0.16 6.43
N TYR A 51 21.42 0.98 6.90
CA TYR A 51 21.71 1.27 8.31
C TYR A 51 20.67 2.17 9.00
N HIS A 52 19.58 2.57 8.34
CA HIS A 52 18.46 3.31 8.97
C HIS A 52 17.11 2.54 8.89
N PRO A 53 17.02 1.33 9.46
CA PRO A 53 15.78 0.53 9.48
C PRO A 53 14.63 1.18 10.27
N GLN A 54 14.89 2.21 11.07
CA GLN A 54 13.84 2.92 11.81
C GLN A 54 12.84 3.63 10.89
N THR A 55 13.30 4.12 9.73
CA THR A 55 12.46 4.90 8.82
C THR A 55 11.58 4.01 7.95
N ASP A 56 12.09 2.85 7.55
CA ASP A 56 11.37 1.88 6.71
C ASP A 56 10.56 0.87 7.54
N GLY A 57 11.00 0.61 8.78
CA GLY A 57 10.38 -0.40 9.65
C GLY A 57 8.92 -0.12 10.03
N LEU A 58 8.41 1.10 9.84
CA LEU A 58 6.96 1.37 9.93
C LEU A 58 6.21 0.83 8.72
N ALA A 59 6.73 1.09 7.52
CA ALA A 59 6.17 0.57 6.27
C ALA A 59 6.26 -0.96 6.24
N GLU A 60 7.40 -1.54 6.62
CA GLU A 60 7.57 -3.00 6.71
C GLU A 60 6.57 -3.65 7.67
N ARG A 61 6.34 -3.08 8.85
CA ARG A 61 5.34 -3.59 9.81
C ARG A 61 3.92 -3.49 9.27
N MET A 62 3.60 -2.42 8.56
CA MET A 62 2.31 -2.24 7.92
C MET A 62 2.11 -3.28 6.80
N ILE A 63 3.10 -3.48 5.94
CA ILE A 63 3.10 -4.50 4.89
C ILE A 63 2.90 -5.89 5.50
N GLN A 64 3.66 -6.26 6.53
CA GLN A 64 3.49 -7.53 7.24
C GLN A 64 2.08 -7.71 7.83
N THR A 65 1.49 -6.64 8.37
CA THR A 65 0.12 -6.67 8.90
C THR A 65 -0.89 -6.95 7.77
N MET A 66 -0.76 -6.25 6.64
CA MET A 66 -1.61 -6.46 5.46
C MET A 66 -1.43 -7.86 4.87
N GLU A 67 -0.20 -8.36 4.77
CA GLU A 67 0.09 -9.72 4.33
C GLU A 67 -0.56 -10.77 5.23
N ASN A 68 -0.51 -10.59 6.55
CA ASN A 68 -1.15 -11.50 7.50
C ASN A 68 -2.68 -11.51 7.34
N ILE A 69 -3.28 -10.34 7.13
CA ILE A 69 -4.73 -10.23 6.86
C ILE A 69 -5.07 -10.97 5.55
N LEU A 70 -4.35 -10.67 4.47
CA LEU A 70 -4.55 -11.33 3.17
C LEU A 70 -4.32 -12.84 3.24
N ARG A 71 -3.30 -13.29 3.96
CA ARG A 71 -3.02 -14.71 4.18
C ARG A 71 -4.14 -15.38 4.96
N GLY A 72 -4.69 -14.72 5.98
CA GLY A 72 -5.87 -15.18 6.68
C GLY A 72 -7.05 -15.38 5.73
N PHE A 73 -7.33 -14.40 4.87
CA PHE A 73 -8.42 -14.51 3.90
C PHE A 73 -8.20 -15.61 2.85
N CYS A 74 -6.99 -15.75 2.34
CA CYS A 74 -6.65 -16.78 1.37
C CYS A 74 -6.61 -18.20 1.99
N ALA A 75 -6.22 -18.33 3.26
CA ALA A 75 -6.08 -19.62 3.94
C ALA A 75 -7.37 -20.11 4.62
N TYR A 76 -8.20 -19.21 5.16
CA TYR A 76 -9.44 -19.55 5.87
C TYR A 76 -10.69 -19.56 4.97
N GLY A 77 -10.53 -19.54 3.64
CA GLY A 77 -11.58 -19.98 2.74
C GLY A 77 -12.77 -19.03 2.60
N MET A 78 -12.54 -17.79 2.16
CA MET A 78 -13.52 -17.24 1.21
C MET A 78 -13.21 -17.83 -0.16
N GLU A 79 -13.66 -19.07 -0.38
CA GLU A 79 -13.76 -19.64 -1.72
C GLU A 79 -14.74 -18.76 -2.51
N TYR A 80 -14.24 -17.72 -3.16
CA TYR A 80 -15.03 -17.01 -4.17
C TYR A 80 -15.22 -17.98 -5.32
N LYS A 81 -16.42 -18.54 -5.39
CA LYS A 81 -16.83 -19.48 -6.43
C LYS A 81 -17.33 -18.65 -7.61
N ASP A 82 -16.51 -18.52 -8.64
CA ASP A 82 -17.00 -18.04 -9.94
C ASP A 82 -17.45 -19.25 -10.79
N HIS A 83 -17.98 -18.98 -11.98
CA HIS A 83 -18.43 -20.02 -12.92
C HIS A 83 -17.29 -20.89 -13.49
N LYS A 84 -16.02 -20.62 -13.14
CA LYS A 84 -14.80 -21.32 -13.59
C LYS A 84 -14.06 -22.08 -12.48
N GLY A 85 -14.42 -21.92 -11.20
CA GLY A 85 -13.87 -22.71 -10.09
C GLY A 85 -13.55 -21.90 -8.83
N TYR A 86 -12.56 -22.36 -8.05
CA TYR A 86 -12.05 -21.64 -6.89
C TYR A 86 -11.16 -20.47 -7.34
N THR A 87 -11.54 -19.24 -7.02
CA THR A 87 -10.70 -18.07 -7.29
C THR A 87 -10.10 -17.56 -5.99
N HIS A 88 -8.77 -17.58 -5.89
CA HIS A 88 -8.01 -16.84 -4.87
C HIS A 88 -7.83 -15.39 -5.36
N ASP A 89 -8.92 -14.73 -5.73
CA ASP A 89 -8.86 -13.37 -6.27
C ASP A 89 -8.69 -12.36 -5.13
N TRP A 90 -7.46 -12.25 -4.64
CA TRP A 90 -7.10 -11.29 -3.60
C TRP A 90 -7.22 -9.84 -4.07
N ILE A 91 -7.21 -9.59 -5.39
CA ILE A 91 -7.26 -8.24 -5.96
C ILE A 91 -8.63 -7.61 -5.67
N THR A 92 -9.72 -8.35 -5.85
CA THR A 92 -11.07 -7.86 -5.53
C THR A 92 -11.32 -7.67 -4.04
N LEU A 93 -10.49 -8.29 -3.19
CA LEU A 93 -10.54 -8.14 -1.72
C LEU A 93 -9.75 -6.93 -1.22
N LEU A 94 -8.82 -6.37 -2.00
CA LEU A 94 -8.00 -5.23 -1.58
C LEU A 94 -8.82 -4.04 -1.07
N PRO A 95 -9.93 -3.60 -1.70
CA PRO A 95 -10.73 -2.51 -1.17
C PRO A 95 -11.34 -2.81 0.21
N ALA A 96 -11.77 -4.06 0.44
CA ALA A 96 -12.34 -4.49 1.71
C ALA A 96 -11.26 -4.54 2.81
N VAL A 97 -10.07 -5.04 2.49
CA VAL A 97 -8.93 -5.06 3.40
C VAL A 97 -8.47 -3.64 3.76
N GLN A 98 -8.37 -2.77 2.76
CA GLN A 98 -8.02 -1.36 2.95
C GLN A 98 -9.03 -0.66 3.88
N LEU A 99 -10.33 -0.89 3.67
CA LEU A 99 -11.38 -0.34 4.53
C LEU A 99 -11.28 -0.89 5.96
N ALA A 100 -11.12 -2.20 6.12
CA ALA A 100 -11.00 -2.85 7.43
C ALA A 100 -9.79 -2.31 8.21
N TYR A 101 -8.65 -2.15 7.55
CA TYR A 101 -7.45 -1.58 8.16
C TYR A 101 -7.66 -0.12 8.58
N ASN A 102 -8.16 0.72 7.65
CA ASN A 102 -8.33 2.15 7.89
C ASN A 102 -9.40 2.50 8.94
N THR A 103 -10.30 1.56 9.24
CA THR A 103 -11.37 1.70 10.25
C THR A 103 -11.07 0.99 11.57
N SER A 104 -10.02 0.18 11.63
CA SER A 104 -9.62 -0.51 12.85
C SER A 104 -8.82 0.41 13.77
N GLN A 105 -9.06 0.34 15.07
CA GLN A 105 -8.30 1.12 16.05
C GLN A 105 -6.93 0.49 16.28
N HIS A 106 -5.89 1.31 16.20
CA HIS A 106 -4.54 0.86 16.50
C HIS A 106 -4.24 1.07 17.98
N TYR A 107 -3.75 0.02 18.65
CA TYR A 107 -3.46 0.04 20.09
C TYR A 107 -2.55 1.20 20.51
N THR A 108 -1.53 1.50 19.70
CA THR A 108 -0.53 2.54 19.99
C THR A 108 -1.09 3.96 19.95
N THR A 109 -2.05 4.23 19.05
CA THR A 109 -2.59 5.59 18.83
C THR A 109 -3.98 5.80 19.43
N GLY A 110 -4.70 4.72 19.78
CA GLY A 110 -6.09 4.75 20.22
C GLY A 110 -7.07 5.28 19.16
N LYS A 111 -6.61 5.44 17.91
CA LYS A 111 -7.37 6.02 16.80
C LYS A 111 -7.28 5.13 15.57
N THR A 112 -8.20 5.32 14.64
CA THR A 112 -8.17 4.64 13.34
C THR A 112 -7.26 5.39 12.38
N PRO A 113 -6.56 4.71 11.44
CA PRO A 113 -5.71 5.38 10.46
C PRO A 113 -6.45 6.47 9.67
N ALA A 114 -7.69 6.23 9.24
CA ALA A 114 -8.49 7.21 8.51
C ALA A 114 -8.73 8.53 9.26
N LEU A 115 -8.77 8.49 10.61
CA LEU A 115 -8.93 9.67 11.44
C LEU A 115 -7.61 10.42 11.63
N VAL A 116 -6.48 9.71 11.60
CA VAL A 116 -5.14 10.30 11.77
C VAL A 116 -4.65 10.94 10.46
N GLU A 117 -5.00 10.36 9.31
CA GLU A 117 -4.58 10.89 7.99
C GLU A 117 -5.37 12.11 7.52
N LYS A 118 -6.61 12.30 8.01
CA LYS A 118 -7.51 13.38 7.60
C LYS A 118 -7.63 14.53 8.62
N GLY A 119 -7.06 14.39 9.81
CA GLY A 119 -7.04 15.40 10.86
C GLY A 119 -5.79 16.26 10.80
#